data_AF-A0A239R738-F1
#
_entry.id   AF-A0A239R738-F1
#
_cell.length_a   1.000
_cell.length_b   1.000
_cell.length_c   1.000
_cell.angle_alpha   90.00
_cell.angle_beta   90.00
_cell.angle_gamma   90.00
#
_symmetry.space_group_name_H-M   'P 1'
#
loop_
_entity.id
_entity.type
_entity.pdbx_description
1 polymer ?
#
loop_
_entity_poly.entity_id
_entity_poly.type
_entity_poly.pdbx_seq_one_letter_code
_entity_poly.pdbx_strand_id
1 'polypeptide(L)'
;MIVKKYKKFICAVLSLSILLSTMACGKKDIVVDEYGDTSYTQTASSDSDKNATDTDALLATHGSGKTLQEILGKKVEFTEDFAVNGAYLKSNASYQVPDIPYLNVYNMELLDDGKADEDKIVKAVFGGSAKKLEELSYTNSTDYITHMYKYKEIMNTHDNRAADEDYYYNQELFIIDSSFNEKLKWRDDKDIYIHMYEGDFNEMKYGLILAYDYITKQRYIFLDPVSVNTYFPSSDYRTLVFKDKMQYGGNDKDIENSCKMTRDEVVSKASDFLENHFNLGMDLNKISTDSETYISNRGMNISNYIFSGSEKDSEEMTQLLFTNEDIITAIRSYLMNGGGVGYQMLAEQENLYKEYLDEQASKSSETSYDKSLDRFIMEEGLDEEVDFEANGYAVYLGSCVSSEVDESGKSIYFVGSGDRPSRNNGVIKVTDKGIYGADIVLVETPVDVVEDVGIMSFDKIIECMKEQLPEKLDLNKMGNPAPSSLELMYMELLYMSYTGEETDDNAKEFTYIPVWFFLISPPGGVLSYTYVYVNAMDGELLEVETHSENS
;
A
#
# COMPACT_ATOMS: atom_id res chain seq x y z
N MET A 1 3.43 18.23 -76.82
CA MET A 1 2.81 16.92 -77.10
C MET A 1 3.73 15.72 -76.76
N ILE A 2 4.59 15.84 -75.73
CA ILE A 2 5.58 14.81 -75.34
C ILE A 2 5.25 14.19 -73.95
N VAL A 3 4.38 14.82 -73.15
CA VAL A 3 4.06 14.38 -71.78
C VAL A 3 3.00 13.25 -71.71
N LYS A 4 2.25 12.97 -72.79
CA LYS A 4 1.27 11.85 -72.84
C LYS A 4 1.86 10.50 -73.25
N LYS A 5 3.10 10.44 -73.74
CA LYS A 5 3.75 9.16 -74.16
C LYS A 5 4.55 8.46 -73.05
N TYR A 6 4.89 9.15 -71.96
CA TYR A 6 5.69 8.56 -70.87
C TYR A 6 4.85 7.96 -69.72
N LYS A 7 3.56 8.31 -69.58
CA LYS A 7 2.69 7.71 -68.55
C LYS A 7 2.41 6.22 -68.76
N LYS A 8 2.36 5.74 -70.02
CA LYS A 8 2.19 4.30 -70.31
C LYS A 8 3.49 3.50 -70.12
N PHE A 9 4.65 4.15 -70.20
CA PHE A 9 5.95 3.49 -70.01
C PHE A 9 6.29 3.34 -68.52
N ILE A 10 5.94 4.34 -67.69
CA ILE A 10 6.18 4.31 -66.24
C ILE A 10 5.29 3.25 -65.56
N CYS A 11 4.03 3.08 -65.97
CA CYS A 11 3.18 2.00 -65.44
C CYS A 11 3.66 0.61 -65.86
N ALA A 12 4.20 0.45 -67.08
CA ALA A 12 4.73 -0.84 -67.53
C ALA A 12 6.03 -1.25 -66.80
N VAL A 13 6.86 -0.27 -66.42
CA VAL A 13 8.08 -0.53 -65.63
C VAL A 13 7.74 -0.86 -64.18
N LEU A 14 6.77 -0.17 -63.56
CA LEU A 14 6.33 -0.47 -62.19
C LEU A 14 5.67 -1.86 -62.06
N SER A 15 4.91 -2.30 -63.07
CA SER A 15 4.29 -3.63 -63.08
C SER A 15 5.29 -4.77 -63.33
N LEU A 16 6.39 -4.50 -64.05
CA LEU A 16 7.43 -5.50 -64.30
C LEU A 16 8.32 -5.72 -63.07
N SER A 17 8.53 -4.69 -62.25
CA SER A 17 9.24 -4.82 -60.96
C SER A 17 8.47 -5.61 -59.90
N ILE A 18 7.13 -5.64 -59.97
CA ILE A 18 6.28 -6.41 -59.06
C ILE A 18 6.14 -7.89 -59.52
N LEU A 19 6.37 -8.18 -60.80
CA LEU A 19 6.31 -9.54 -61.36
C LEU A 19 7.67 -10.27 -61.37
N LEU A 20 8.79 -9.55 -61.19
CA LEU A 20 10.11 -10.15 -61.02
C LEU A 20 10.47 -10.47 -59.56
N SER A 21 9.64 -10.03 -58.59
CA SER A 21 9.82 -10.34 -57.16
C SER A 21 9.16 -11.65 -56.72
N THR A 22 8.53 -12.43 -57.61
CA THR A 22 7.85 -13.70 -57.26
C THR A 22 8.33 -14.94 -58.00
N MET A 23 9.47 -14.88 -58.71
CA MET A 23 10.11 -16.10 -59.26
C MET A 23 11.64 -16.07 -59.12
N ALA A 24 12.16 -16.47 -57.96
CA ALA A 24 13.46 -17.14 -57.83
C ALA A 24 13.62 -17.71 -56.42
N CYS A 25 12.89 -18.79 -56.12
CA CYS A 25 13.35 -19.74 -55.10
C CYS A 25 14.36 -20.66 -55.80
N GLY A 26 15.65 -20.43 -55.54
CA GLY A 26 16.78 -21.16 -56.12
C GLY A 26 17.87 -21.34 -55.07
N LYS A 27 17.76 -22.42 -54.31
CA LYS A 27 18.65 -22.96 -53.28
C LYS A 27 20.06 -22.38 -53.23
N LYS A 28 20.33 -21.63 -52.15
CA LYS A 28 21.62 -21.63 -51.46
C LYS A 28 21.32 -21.53 -49.97
N ASP A 29 21.70 -22.56 -49.23
CA ASP A 29 21.55 -22.62 -47.78
C ASP A 29 22.32 -21.44 -47.17
N ILE A 30 21.57 -20.45 -46.69
CA ILE A 30 22.07 -19.45 -45.76
C ILE A 30 21.68 -20.01 -44.39
N VAL A 31 22.66 -20.52 -43.66
CA VAL A 31 22.51 -20.74 -42.23
C VAL A 31 22.51 -19.35 -41.60
N VAL A 32 21.32 -18.85 -41.31
CA VAL A 32 21.10 -17.79 -40.32
C VAL A 32 20.79 -18.53 -39.05
N ASP A 33 21.67 -18.47 -38.06
CA ASP A 33 21.37 -18.95 -36.71
C ASP A 33 20.32 -18.00 -36.11
N GLU A 34 19.04 -18.35 -36.29
CA GLU A 34 17.93 -17.76 -35.56
C GLU A 34 18.07 -18.12 -34.08
N TYR A 35 18.46 -17.15 -33.25
CA TYR A 35 18.30 -17.26 -31.80
C TYR A 35 16.83 -17.00 -31.45
N GLY A 36 16.00 -18.02 -31.63
CA GLY A 36 14.61 -18.05 -31.22
C GLY A 36 14.22 -19.50 -30.96
N ASP A 37 13.97 -19.84 -29.70
CA ASP A 37 13.57 -21.18 -29.29
C ASP A 37 12.18 -21.51 -29.87
N THR A 38 12.15 -22.34 -30.92
CA THR A 38 10.94 -22.70 -31.68
C THR A 38 10.06 -23.73 -30.97
N SER A 39 9.76 -23.56 -29.69
CA SER A 39 8.79 -24.41 -28.97
C SER A 39 7.42 -23.78 -28.72
N TYR A 40 7.21 -22.51 -29.08
CA TYR A 40 5.88 -21.88 -29.01
C TYR A 40 5.39 -21.46 -30.39
N THR A 41 4.49 -22.26 -30.95
CA THR A 41 3.77 -21.91 -32.18
C THR A 41 2.55 -21.07 -31.80
N GLN A 42 2.56 -19.77 -32.08
CA GLN A 42 1.37 -18.92 -32.01
C GLN A 42 0.29 -19.50 -32.91
N THR A 43 -0.81 -19.96 -32.30
CA THR A 43 -2.08 -20.14 -33.00
C THR A 43 -3.00 -19.06 -32.48
N ALA A 44 -3.25 -18.03 -33.29
CA ALA A 44 -4.29 -17.06 -33.01
C ALA A 44 -5.64 -17.80 -33.07
N SER A 45 -6.13 -18.20 -31.91
CA SER A 45 -7.49 -18.67 -31.72
C SER A 45 -8.41 -17.45 -31.78
N SER A 46 -9.07 -17.28 -32.92
CA SER A 46 -10.19 -16.37 -33.06
C SER A 46 -11.38 -16.90 -32.26
N ASP A 47 -11.46 -16.61 -30.97
CA ASP A 47 -12.72 -16.56 -30.23
C ASP A 47 -12.71 -15.28 -29.41
N SER A 48 -13.36 -14.28 -29.99
CA SER A 48 -13.45 -12.93 -29.47
C SER A 48 -14.59 -12.83 -28.46
N ASP A 49 -14.28 -12.88 -27.16
CA ASP A 49 -15.07 -12.14 -26.18
C ASP A 49 -14.58 -10.69 -26.20
N LYS A 50 -15.31 -9.90 -26.98
CA LYS A 50 -15.12 -8.45 -27.09
C LYS A 50 -15.64 -7.81 -25.81
N ASN A 51 -14.76 -7.59 -24.85
CA ASN A 51 -14.88 -6.54 -23.83
C ASN A 51 -13.55 -6.22 -23.12
N ALA A 52 -12.41 -6.80 -23.53
CA ALA A 52 -11.11 -6.31 -23.08
C ALA A 52 -10.87 -4.91 -23.64
N THR A 53 -10.75 -3.94 -22.75
CA THR A 53 -10.23 -2.61 -23.05
C THR A 53 -8.86 -2.75 -23.70
N ASP A 54 -8.66 -2.08 -24.84
CA ASP A 54 -7.36 -1.99 -25.52
C ASP A 54 -6.35 -1.33 -24.57
N THR A 55 -5.67 -2.13 -23.73
CA THR A 55 -4.45 -1.71 -23.05
C THR A 55 -3.36 -1.62 -24.11
N ASP A 56 -3.17 -0.43 -24.66
CA ASP A 56 -2.04 -0.13 -25.54
C ASP A 56 -0.75 -0.47 -24.77
N ALA A 57 0.00 -1.46 -25.29
CA ALA A 57 1.40 -1.81 -25.01
C ALA A 57 1.79 -3.02 -24.13
N LEU A 58 0.91 -3.72 -23.41
CA LEU A 58 1.30 -4.97 -22.72
C LEU A 58 0.96 -6.21 -23.56
N LEU A 59 1.94 -6.72 -24.33
CA LEU A 59 1.85 -8.00 -25.03
C LEU A 59 2.01 -9.17 -24.04
N ALA A 60 1.08 -9.34 -23.11
CA ALA A 60 1.07 -10.48 -22.21
C ALA A 60 0.80 -11.77 -23.02
N THR A 61 1.78 -12.66 -23.09
CA THR A 61 1.55 -14.00 -23.64
C THR A 61 0.78 -14.85 -22.63
N HIS A 62 -0.09 -15.74 -23.09
CA HIS A 62 -0.72 -16.70 -22.19
C HIS A 62 0.34 -17.65 -21.62
N GLY A 63 0.26 -17.87 -20.32
CA GLY A 63 1.10 -18.76 -19.54
C GLY A 63 0.82 -20.22 -19.81
N SER A 64 1.44 -21.08 -19.02
CA SER A 64 1.43 -22.52 -19.24
C SER A 64 0.50 -23.29 -18.31
N GLY A 65 -0.24 -22.60 -17.44
CA GLY A 65 -1.06 -23.17 -16.36
C GLY A 65 -0.25 -23.93 -15.30
N LYS A 66 1.07 -23.71 -15.28
CA LYS A 66 2.02 -24.33 -14.35
C LYS A 66 2.31 -23.41 -13.20
N THR A 67 2.60 -23.99 -12.02
CA THR A 67 2.97 -23.19 -10.85
C THR A 67 4.25 -22.41 -11.09
N LEU A 68 4.41 -21.32 -10.35
CA LEU A 68 5.60 -20.48 -10.46
C LEU A 68 6.89 -21.28 -10.20
N GLN A 69 6.86 -22.23 -9.26
CA GLN A 69 7.99 -23.13 -9.00
C GLN A 69 8.23 -24.13 -10.12
N GLU A 70 7.21 -24.54 -10.88
CA GLU A 70 7.39 -25.37 -12.07
C GLU A 70 8.05 -24.61 -13.23
N ILE A 71 7.86 -23.29 -13.28
CA ILE A 71 8.43 -22.42 -14.32
C ILE A 71 9.87 -21.98 -13.94
N LEU A 72 10.07 -21.49 -12.72
CA LEU A 72 11.33 -20.89 -12.26
C LEU A 72 12.20 -21.82 -11.40
N GLY A 73 11.64 -22.94 -10.93
CA GLY A 73 12.24 -23.76 -9.87
C GLY A 73 11.90 -23.23 -8.48
N LYS A 74 12.31 -23.98 -7.44
CA LYS A 74 12.07 -23.61 -6.02
C LYS A 74 12.87 -22.38 -5.57
N LYS A 75 13.97 -22.11 -6.27
CA LYS A 75 14.94 -21.10 -5.93
C LYS A 75 15.60 -20.62 -7.22
N VAL A 76 15.78 -19.31 -7.34
CA VAL A 76 16.62 -18.70 -8.36
C VAL A 76 17.81 -18.00 -7.70
N GLU A 77 18.94 -17.94 -8.40
CA GLU A 77 20.19 -17.40 -7.89
C GLU A 77 20.85 -16.52 -8.94
N PHE A 78 21.31 -15.33 -8.53
CA PHE A 78 22.14 -14.48 -9.37
C PHE A 78 23.54 -14.34 -8.75
N THR A 79 24.50 -15.07 -9.33
CA THR A 79 25.86 -15.23 -8.81
C THR A 79 26.95 -14.76 -9.78
N GLU A 80 26.56 -14.28 -10.96
CA GLU A 80 27.50 -13.84 -11.99
C GLU A 80 27.74 -12.33 -11.87
N ASP A 81 28.98 -11.97 -11.60
CA ASP A 81 29.42 -10.59 -11.59
C ASP A 81 29.52 -10.01 -13.01
N PHE A 82 29.26 -8.71 -13.16
CA PHE A 82 29.44 -8.03 -14.44
C PHE A 82 29.81 -6.55 -14.28
N ALA A 83 30.29 -5.94 -15.36
CA ALA A 83 30.65 -4.53 -15.37
C ALA A 83 29.48 -3.66 -15.86
N VAL A 84 29.23 -2.55 -15.16
CA VAL A 84 28.21 -1.54 -15.50
C VAL A 84 28.88 -0.18 -15.46
N ASN A 85 28.97 0.52 -16.59
CA ASN A 85 29.53 1.87 -16.69
C ASN A 85 30.91 2.06 -16.02
N GLY A 86 31.75 1.02 -16.06
CA GLY A 86 33.09 1.03 -15.48
C GLY A 86 33.16 0.67 -13.99
N ALA A 87 32.02 0.52 -13.32
CA ALA A 87 31.93 -0.10 -12.00
C ALA A 87 31.78 -1.63 -12.15
N TYR A 88 32.29 -2.37 -11.17
CA TYR A 88 32.11 -3.82 -11.10
C TYR A 88 30.99 -4.17 -10.12
N LEU A 89 29.90 -4.74 -10.62
CA LEU A 89 28.77 -5.21 -9.82
C LEU A 89 29.01 -6.66 -9.40
N LYS A 90 29.14 -6.87 -8.09
CA LYS A 90 29.20 -8.20 -7.49
C LYS A 90 27.79 -8.72 -7.24
N SER A 91 27.52 -9.92 -7.72
CA SER A 91 26.20 -10.54 -7.62
C SER A 91 26.27 -11.74 -6.68
N ASN A 92 25.52 -11.69 -5.59
CA ASN A 92 25.30 -12.86 -4.74
C ASN A 92 23.94 -12.73 -4.04
N ALA A 93 22.88 -12.87 -4.82
CA ALA A 93 21.51 -12.84 -4.31
C ALA A 93 20.78 -14.13 -4.69
N SER A 94 19.80 -14.49 -3.84
CA SER A 94 18.93 -15.63 -4.11
C SER A 94 17.53 -15.36 -3.64
N TYR A 95 16.55 -15.85 -4.40
CA TYR A 95 15.14 -15.70 -4.09
C TYR A 95 14.49 -17.08 -4.02
N GLN A 96 13.70 -17.30 -2.97
CA GLN A 96 12.93 -18.52 -2.80
C GLN A 96 11.56 -18.32 -3.47
N VAL A 97 11.31 -19.03 -4.55
CA VAL A 97 10.10 -18.85 -5.35
C VAL A 97 8.89 -19.41 -4.58
N PRO A 98 7.82 -18.62 -4.37
CA PRO A 98 6.62 -19.10 -3.69
C PRO A 98 5.87 -20.13 -4.55
N ASP A 99 5.23 -21.10 -3.91
CA ASP A 99 4.43 -22.12 -4.60
C ASP A 99 3.00 -21.62 -4.88
N ILE A 100 2.90 -20.69 -5.84
CA ILE A 100 1.63 -20.12 -6.29
C ILE A 100 1.27 -20.58 -7.72
N PRO A 101 -0.02 -20.67 -8.08
CA PRO A 101 -0.44 -21.29 -9.34
C PRO A 101 0.06 -20.62 -10.61
N TYR A 102 0.08 -19.29 -10.69
CA TYR A 102 0.58 -18.51 -11.82
C TYR A 102 0.57 -17.03 -11.45
N LEU A 103 1.20 -16.17 -12.26
CA LEU A 103 1.07 -14.73 -12.11
C LEU A 103 -0.04 -14.20 -12.99
N ASN A 104 -0.60 -13.07 -12.59
CA ASN A 104 -1.67 -12.37 -13.28
C ASN A 104 -1.17 -10.99 -13.71
N VAL A 105 -1.98 -10.28 -14.48
CA VAL A 105 -1.85 -8.85 -14.70
C VAL A 105 -3.18 -8.22 -14.30
N TYR A 106 -3.13 -7.22 -13.41
CA TYR A 106 -4.34 -6.58 -12.89
C TYR A 106 -4.49 -5.19 -13.49
N ASN A 107 -5.54 -4.97 -14.26
CA ASN A 107 -5.88 -3.64 -14.75
C ASN A 107 -6.74 -2.95 -13.71
N MET A 108 -6.31 -1.77 -13.31
CA MET A 108 -6.82 -1.02 -12.17
C MET A 108 -7.27 0.36 -12.64
N GLU A 109 -8.27 0.90 -11.96
CA GLU A 109 -8.60 2.32 -12.03
C GLU A 109 -8.53 2.94 -10.63
N LEU A 110 -8.16 4.21 -10.59
CA LEU A 110 -8.30 5.03 -9.39
C LEU A 110 -9.78 5.27 -9.11
N LEU A 111 -10.16 5.14 -7.85
CA LEU A 111 -11.52 5.44 -7.42
C LEU A 111 -11.84 6.92 -7.61
N ASP A 112 -13.11 7.17 -7.96
CA ASP A 112 -13.64 8.52 -8.01
C ASP A 112 -13.71 9.16 -6.62
N ASP A 113 -14.06 10.46 -6.60
CA ASP A 113 -14.14 11.23 -5.36
C ASP A 113 -15.23 10.74 -4.40
N GLY A 114 -16.11 9.82 -4.82
CA GLY A 114 -17.15 9.24 -3.99
C GLY A 114 -18.37 10.13 -3.73
N LYS A 115 -18.41 11.36 -4.27
CA LYS A 115 -19.53 12.29 -4.03
C LYS A 115 -20.87 11.74 -4.55
N ALA A 116 -20.83 10.92 -5.60
CA ALA A 116 -22.03 10.29 -6.15
C ALA A 116 -22.67 9.25 -5.19
N ASP A 117 -21.87 8.64 -4.31
CA ASP A 117 -22.33 7.63 -3.35
C ASP A 117 -22.68 8.22 -1.98
N GLU A 118 -22.29 9.47 -1.70
CA GLU A 118 -22.40 10.11 -0.39
C GLU A 118 -23.80 10.01 0.22
N ASP A 119 -24.83 10.44 -0.51
CA ASP A 119 -26.22 10.39 -0.05
C ASP A 119 -26.67 8.94 0.25
N LYS A 120 -26.18 7.98 -0.53
CA LYS A 120 -26.50 6.56 -0.34
C LYS A 120 -25.85 6.03 0.93
N ILE A 121 -24.57 6.34 1.16
CA ILE A 121 -23.83 5.95 2.37
C ILE A 121 -24.46 6.59 3.61
N VAL A 122 -24.66 7.91 3.60
CA VAL A 122 -25.25 8.65 4.74
C VAL A 122 -26.63 8.10 5.10
N LYS A 123 -27.48 7.82 4.10
CA LYS A 123 -28.80 7.25 4.32
C LYS A 123 -28.75 5.79 4.77
N ALA A 124 -27.79 5.00 4.29
CA ALA A 124 -27.64 3.61 4.70
C ALA A 124 -27.16 3.51 6.16
N VAL A 125 -26.23 4.39 6.56
CA VAL A 125 -25.70 4.44 7.94
C VAL A 125 -26.72 5.01 8.93
N PHE A 126 -27.31 6.18 8.64
CA PHE A 126 -28.12 6.92 9.62
C PHE A 126 -29.63 6.92 9.34
N GLY A 127 -30.07 6.39 8.19
CA GLY A 127 -31.46 6.46 7.78
C GLY A 127 -31.95 7.91 7.69
N GLY A 128 -33.07 8.19 8.37
CA GLY A 128 -33.66 9.53 8.43
C GLY A 128 -33.12 10.45 9.54
N SER A 129 -32.18 9.96 10.36
CA SER A 129 -31.63 10.72 11.49
C SER A 129 -30.41 11.57 11.12
N ALA A 130 -29.88 11.39 9.91
CA ALA A 130 -28.69 12.07 9.42
C ALA A 130 -28.82 13.60 9.53
N LYS A 131 -27.78 14.23 10.07
CA LYS A 131 -27.63 15.67 10.14
C LYS A 131 -26.23 16.05 9.70
N LYS A 132 -26.16 17.00 8.77
CA LYS A 132 -24.92 17.66 8.35
C LYS A 132 -24.28 18.41 9.53
N LEU A 133 -22.98 18.26 9.70
CA LEU A 133 -22.16 19.04 10.61
C LEU A 133 -21.34 20.06 9.81
N GLU A 134 -21.62 21.35 9.98
CA GLU A 134 -20.86 22.42 9.32
C GLU A 134 -19.48 22.64 9.94
N GLU A 135 -19.33 22.31 11.23
CA GLU A 135 -18.07 22.37 11.94
C GLU A 135 -18.03 21.36 13.10
N LEU A 136 -16.83 20.87 13.41
CA LEU A 136 -16.46 20.19 14.65
C LEU A 136 -15.56 21.12 15.47
N SER A 137 -15.78 21.12 16.77
CA SER A 137 -14.98 21.84 17.74
C SER A 137 -14.95 21.06 19.03
N TYR A 138 -13.91 21.23 19.85
CA TYR A 138 -13.90 20.67 21.18
C TYR A 138 -15.13 21.14 21.98
N THR A 139 -15.92 20.19 22.47
CA THR A 139 -17.14 20.46 23.26
C THR A 139 -16.97 20.02 24.71
N ASN A 140 -16.41 18.83 24.92
CA ASN A 140 -16.04 18.25 26.20
C ASN A 140 -14.99 17.16 25.99
N SER A 141 -14.61 16.48 27.07
CA SER A 141 -13.54 15.49 27.07
C SER A 141 -13.80 14.23 26.24
N THR A 142 -14.98 14.01 25.63
CA THR A 142 -15.26 12.77 24.89
C THR A 142 -15.99 12.97 23.56
N ASP A 143 -16.81 14.00 23.44
CA ASP A 143 -17.62 14.23 22.26
C ASP A 143 -16.74 14.64 21.08
N TYR A 144 -16.90 13.93 19.96
CA TYR A 144 -16.23 14.13 18.67
C TYR A 144 -14.70 14.02 18.69
N ILE A 145 -14.08 13.58 19.79
CA ILE A 145 -12.62 13.53 19.91
C ILE A 145 -12.00 12.67 18.80
N THR A 146 -12.55 11.48 18.57
CA THR A 146 -12.07 10.56 17.52
C THR A 146 -12.20 11.16 16.12
N HIS A 147 -13.32 11.82 15.82
CA HIS A 147 -13.57 12.52 14.55
C HIS A 147 -12.61 13.69 14.34
N MET A 148 -12.33 14.45 15.38
CA MET A 148 -11.40 15.58 15.31
C MET A 148 -9.97 15.10 15.05
N TYR A 149 -9.53 14.01 15.68
CA TYR A 149 -8.24 13.39 15.36
C TYR A 149 -8.19 12.90 13.92
N LYS A 150 -9.23 12.20 13.45
CA LYS A 150 -9.26 11.74 12.05
C LYS A 150 -9.23 12.89 11.05
N TYR A 151 -9.98 13.95 11.31
CA TYR A 151 -9.97 15.15 10.47
C TYR A 151 -8.54 15.73 10.36
N LYS A 152 -7.81 15.82 11.49
CA LYS A 152 -6.44 16.35 11.51
C LYS A 152 -5.43 15.41 10.86
N GLU A 153 -5.61 14.10 10.99
CA GLU A 153 -4.83 13.09 10.25
C GLU A 153 -4.96 13.27 8.73
N ILE A 154 -6.19 13.41 8.23
CA ILE A 154 -6.46 13.65 6.81
C ILE A 154 -5.80 14.96 6.35
N MET A 155 -5.98 16.06 7.09
CA MET A 155 -5.38 17.35 6.74
C MET A 155 -3.85 17.32 6.79
N ASN A 156 -3.26 16.65 7.78
CA ASN A 156 -1.80 16.53 7.88
C ASN A 156 -1.22 15.74 6.70
N THR A 157 -1.91 14.67 6.29
CA THR A 157 -1.52 13.87 5.12
C THR A 157 -1.55 14.73 3.84
N HIS A 158 -2.63 15.49 3.66
CA HIS A 158 -2.78 16.43 2.57
C HIS A 158 -1.70 17.52 2.55
N ASP A 159 -1.51 18.22 3.68
CA ASP A 159 -0.59 19.36 3.79
C ASP A 159 0.87 18.92 3.56
N ASN A 160 1.28 17.78 4.11
CA ASN A 160 2.64 17.24 3.90
C ASN A 160 2.90 16.90 2.43
N ARG A 161 1.92 16.29 1.76
CA ARG A 161 2.03 15.95 0.34
C ARG A 161 1.94 17.17 -0.57
N ALA A 162 1.15 18.18 -0.19
CA ALA A 162 1.10 19.46 -0.90
C ALA A 162 2.41 20.25 -0.83
N ALA A 163 3.19 20.06 0.24
CA ALA A 163 4.44 20.76 0.47
C ALA A 163 5.64 20.21 -0.32
N ASP A 164 5.51 19.03 -0.94
CA ASP A 164 6.62 18.30 -1.60
C ASP A 164 7.85 18.17 -0.67
N GLU A 165 7.61 18.19 0.64
CA GLU A 165 8.64 17.91 1.63
C GLU A 165 8.82 16.40 1.65
N ASP A 166 10.07 15.94 1.58
CA ASP A 166 10.42 14.53 1.80
C ASP A 166 9.58 14.03 2.96
N TYR A 167 8.86 12.94 2.72
CA TYR A 167 7.87 12.34 3.61
C TYR A 167 8.55 11.74 4.85
N TYR A 168 9.29 12.56 5.58
CA TYR A 168 9.79 12.33 6.92
C TYR A 168 8.69 12.78 7.84
N TYR A 169 7.95 11.79 8.33
CA TYR A 169 6.95 11.85 9.37
C TYR A 169 7.39 12.75 10.54
N ASN A 170 7.18 14.06 10.42
CA ASN A 170 7.28 14.99 11.52
C ASN A 170 5.98 14.84 12.32
N GLN A 171 5.87 13.69 12.98
CA GLN A 171 4.73 13.35 13.83
C GLN A 171 4.85 14.16 15.12
N GLU A 172 4.49 15.43 15.05
CA GLU A 172 4.04 16.11 16.24
C GLU A 172 2.82 15.34 16.73
N LEU A 173 2.93 14.76 17.94
CA LEU A 173 1.78 14.18 18.63
C LEU A 173 0.76 15.30 18.83
N PHE A 174 -0.21 15.34 17.94
CA PHE A 174 -1.31 16.28 18.02
C PHE A 174 -2.18 15.86 19.19
N ILE A 175 -2.46 16.78 20.12
CA ILE A 175 -3.27 16.54 21.31
C ILE A 175 -4.47 17.47 21.29
N ILE A 176 -5.66 16.88 21.45
CA ILE A 176 -6.92 17.58 21.63
C ILE A 176 -7.27 17.54 23.11
N ASP A 177 -7.33 18.73 23.71
CA ASP A 177 -7.72 18.95 25.10
C ASP A 177 -8.65 20.17 25.21
N SER A 178 -9.01 20.52 26.45
CA SER A 178 -9.85 21.70 26.73
C SER A 178 -9.28 23.05 26.27
N SER A 179 -8.00 23.12 25.89
CA SER A 179 -7.37 24.31 25.30
C SER A 179 -7.54 24.38 23.77
N PHE A 180 -7.98 23.30 23.13
CA PHE A 180 -8.19 23.23 21.70
C PHE A 180 -9.30 24.18 21.24
N ASN A 181 -8.93 25.20 20.46
CA ASN A 181 -9.83 26.29 20.06
C ASN A 181 -10.09 26.37 18.54
N GLU A 182 -9.50 25.46 17.76
CA GLU A 182 -9.71 25.42 16.32
C GLU A 182 -11.11 24.85 16.00
N LYS A 183 -11.69 25.36 14.91
CA LYS A 183 -12.95 24.87 14.35
C LYS A 183 -12.65 24.15 13.05
N LEU A 184 -12.85 22.85 13.04
CA LEU A 184 -12.66 21.99 11.89
C LEU A 184 -13.94 22.06 11.05
N LYS A 185 -13.85 22.56 9.82
CA LYS A 185 -15.04 22.92 9.04
C LYS A 185 -15.36 21.87 8.01
N TRP A 186 -16.62 21.84 7.59
CA TRP A 186 -16.99 21.25 6.32
C TRP A 186 -16.17 21.89 5.21
N ARG A 187 -15.51 21.07 4.39
CA ARG A 187 -14.67 21.52 3.27
C ARG A 187 -15.13 20.91 1.96
N ASP A 188 -15.14 21.73 0.93
CA ASP A 188 -15.40 21.35 -0.46
C ASP A 188 -14.50 22.20 -1.36
N ASP A 189 -13.20 22.06 -1.15
CA ASP A 189 -12.15 22.80 -1.84
C ASP A 189 -11.71 22.04 -3.11
N LYS A 190 -10.88 22.68 -3.94
CA LYS A 190 -10.44 22.12 -5.24
C LYS A 190 -9.51 20.91 -5.11
N ASP A 191 -8.85 20.80 -3.98
CA ASP A 191 -7.71 19.93 -3.69
C ASP A 191 -8.03 18.95 -2.55
N ILE A 192 -9.06 19.23 -1.77
CA ILE A 192 -9.61 18.32 -0.77
C ILE A 192 -11.08 18.64 -0.49
N TYR A 193 -11.88 17.61 -0.21
CA TYR A 193 -13.17 17.78 0.45
C TYR A 193 -13.23 16.93 1.72
N ILE A 194 -13.91 17.45 2.74
CA ILE A 194 -14.18 16.76 4.00
C ILE A 194 -15.61 17.09 4.41
N HIS A 195 -16.48 16.09 4.28
CA HIS A 195 -17.90 16.15 4.60
C HIS A 195 -18.17 15.39 5.90
N MET A 196 -18.94 16.00 6.80
CA MET A 196 -19.14 15.52 8.17
C MET A 196 -20.61 15.42 8.51
N TYR A 197 -21.00 14.31 9.14
CA TYR A 197 -22.39 14.03 9.51
C TYR A 197 -22.46 13.46 10.93
N GLU A 198 -23.58 13.70 11.60
CA GLU A 198 -24.01 12.93 12.79
C GLU A 198 -25.34 12.22 12.51
N GLY A 199 -25.58 11.10 13.16
CA GLY A 199 -26.87 10.42 13.13
C GLY A 199 -26.94 9.25 14.09
N ASP A 200 -28.11 8.64 14.17
CA ASP A 200 -28.35 7.46 14.98
C ASP A 200 -27.95 6.20 14.18
N PHE A 201 -27.09 5.37 14.77
CA PHE A 201 -26.71 4.05 14.29
C PHE A 201 -26.69 3.09 15.49
N ASN A 202 -27.42 1.97 15.39
CA ASN A 202 -27.61 1.02 16.51
C ASN A 202 -28.03 1.70 17.82
N GLU A 203 -29.05 2.57 17.76
CA GLU A 203 -29.62 3.30 18.92
C GLU A 203 -28.67 4.27 19.62
N MET A 204 -27.50 4.54 19.03
CA MET A 204 -26.48 5.45 19.56
C MET A 204 -26.11 6.51 18.53
N LYS A 205 -25.59 7.64 18.99
CA LYS A 205 -25.09 8.69 18.11
C LYS A 205 -23.70 8.36 17.57
N TYR A 206 -23.57 8.44 16.25
CA TYR A 206 -22.34 8.23 15.52
C TYR A 206 -22.03 9.44 14.66
N GLY A 207 -20.75 9.70 14.46
CA GLY A 207 -20.25 10.67 13.49
C GLY A 207 -19.65 9.95 12.29
N LEU A 208 -19.87 10.49 11.09
CA LEU A 208 -19.32 10.00 9.84
C LEU A 208 -18.51 11.12 9.17
N ILE A 209 -17.28 10.82 8.77
CA ILE A 209 -16.46 11.64 7.88
C ILE A 209 -16.34 10.93 6.55
N LEU A 210 -16.71 11.63 5.47
CA LEU A 210 -16.45 11.24 4.09
C LEU A 210 -15.53 12.30 3.49
N ALA A 211 -14.38 11.89 2.97
CA ALA A 211 -13.42 12.82 2.42
C ALA A 211 -12.74 12.26 1.18
N TYR A 212 -12.23 13.16 0.35
CA TYR A 212 -11.32 12.81 -0.73
C TYR A 212 -10.23 13.87 -0.82
N ASP A 213 -8.99 13.41 -0.82
CA ASP A 213 -7.82 14.23 -1.08
C ASP A 213 -7.40 14.05 -2.53
N TYR A 214 -7.47 15.11 -3.33
CA TYR A 214 -7.17 15.07 -4.75
C TYR A 214 -5.67 15.05 -5.03
N ILE A 215 -4.83 15.40 -4.05
CA ILE A 215 -3.36 15.33 -4.16
C ILE A 215 -2.93 13.88 -4.01
N THR A 216 -3.36 13.23 -2.93
CA THR A 216 -3.01 11.83 -2.66
C THR A 216 -3.94 10.84 -3.36
N LYS A 217 -5.04 11.30 -3.97
CA LYS A 217 -6.08 10.46 -4.62
C LYS A 217 -6.65 9.40 -3.67
N GLN A 218 -6.81 9.77 -2.40
CA GLN A 218 -7.32 8.89 -1.35
C GLN A 218 -8.74 9.28 -0.95
N ARG A 219 -9.64 8.30 -0.97
CA ARG A 219 -11.00 8.40 -0.43
C ARG A 219 -11.02 7.87 1.00
N TYR A 220 -11.48 8.69 1.94
CA TYR A 220 -11.59 8.32 3.35
C TYR A 220 -13.04 8.11 3.74
N ILE A 221 -13.30 7.03 4.48
CA ILE A 221 -14.58 6.77 5.15
C ILE A 221 -14.27 6.45 6.61
N PHE A 222 -14.72 7.31 7.52
CA PHE A 222 -14.52 7.14 8.95
C PHE A 222 -15.84 7.23 9.69
N LEU A 223 -16.20 6.18 10.42
CA LEU A 223 -17.40 6.10 11.25
C LEU A 223 -17.01 5.67 12.65
N ASP A 224 -17.45 6.41 13.66
CA ASP A 224 -17.25 6.05 15.06
C ASP A 224 -18.35 6.67 15.94
N PRO A 225 -18.54 6.18 17.19
CA PRO A 225 -19.48 6.77 18.12
C PRO A 225 -19.08 8.22 18.39
N VAL A 226 -20.05 9.12 18.51
CA VAL A 226 -19.76 10.54 18.83
C VAL A 226 -19.05 10.66 20.18
N SER A 227 -19.36 9.77 21.12
CA SER A 227 -18.73 9.77 22.45
C SER A 227 -18.55 8.34 22.93
N VAL A 228 -17.34 8.03 23.37
CA VAL A 228 -17.04 6.74 24.02
C VAL A 228 -17.90 6.53 25.27
N ASN A 229 -18.26 7.59 26.00
CA ASN A 229 -19.13 7.50 27.18
C ASN A 229 -20.59 7.20 26.81
N THR A 230 -21.03 7.54 25.60
CA THR A 230 -22.36 7.09 25.15
C THR A 230 -22.34 5.60 24.84
N TYR A 231 -21.23 5.10 24.29
CA TYR A 231 -21.05 3.69 23.96
C TYR A 231 -20.78 2.82 25.19
N PHE A 232 -19.99 3.31 26.14
CA PHE A 232 -19.65 2.68 27.42
C PHE A 232 -19.95 3.63 28.60
N PRO A 233 -21.23 3.78 29.01
CA PRO A 233 -21.64 4.78 30.01
C PRO A 233 -21.09 4.62 31.42
N SER A 234 -20.57 3.43 31.74
CA SER A 234 -20.01 3.11 33.05
C SER A 234 -18.49 3.18 33.09
N SER A 235 -17.86 3.52 31.96
CA SER A 235 -16.41 3.53 31.79
C SER A 235 -15.92 4.96 31.54
N ASP A 236 -14.64 5.19 31.78
CA ASP A 236 -13.92 6.45 31.59
C ASP A 236 -12.79 6.28 30.57
N TYR A 237 -13.00 5.43 29.55
CA TYR A 237 -11.98 5.09 28.58
C TYR A 237 -11.45 6.32 27.84
N ARG A 238 -10.12 6.44 27.82
CA ARG A 238 -9.39 7.49 27.10
C ARG A 238 -8.67 6.95 25.88
N THR A 239 -8.26 5.69 25.92
CA THR A 239 -7.42 5.09 24.89
C THR A 239 -7.94 3.71 24.49
N LEU A 240 -7.91 3.44 23.19
CA LEU A 240 -8.11 2.12 22.60
C LEU A 240 -6.80 1.66 21.95
N VAL A 241 -6.35 0.45 22.26
CA VAL A 241 -5.19 -0.20 21.66
C VAL A 241 -5.64 -1.43 20.88
N PHE A 242 -5.08 -1.61 19.69
CA PHE A 242 -5.29 -2.81 18.88
C PHE A 242 -4.15 -3.78 19.18
N LYS A 243 -4.45 -4.79 20.02
CA LYS A 243 -3.50 -5.83 20.40
C LYS A 243 -3.35 -6.84 19.27
N ASP A 244 -2.15 -6.98 18.70
CA ASP A 244 -1.91 -8.02 17.72
C ASP A 244 -1.76 -9.40 18.35
N LYS A 245 -1.69 -10.41 17.48
CA LYS A 245 -1.33 -11.77 17.80
C LYS A 245 0.08 -11.78 18.41
N MET A 246 0.25 -12.52 19.53
CA MET A 246 1.47 -12.59 20.36
C MET A 246 2.79 -12.34 19.62
N GLN A 247 3.68 -11.56 20.23
CA GLN A 247 5.11 -11.64 19.93
C GLN A 247 5.96 -11.97 21.17
N TYR A 248 6.81 -12.98 20.98
CA TYR A 248 8.03 -13.31 21.71
C TYR A 248 8.09 -13.03 23.22
N GLY A 249 7.85 -14.07 24.02
CA GLY A 249 8.51 -14.26 25.32
C GLY A 249 8.04 -13.37 26.48
N GLY A 250 7.03 -12.52 26.28
CA GLY A 250 6.32 -11.84 27.36
C GLY A 250 5.44 -12.82 28.13
N ASN A 251 5.44 -12.74 29.46
CA ASN A 251 4.38 -13.34 30.29
C ASN A 251 3.14 -12.45 30.16
N ASP A 252 2.52 -12.45 28.98
CA ASP A 252 1.34 -11.63 28.77
C ASP A 252 0.22 -12.18 29.66
N LYS A 253 -0.45 -11.30 30.41
CA LYS A 253 -1.66 -11.72 31.13
C LYS A 253 -2.71 -12.00 30.08
N ASP A 254 -3.26 -13.21 30.05
CA ASP A 254 -4.44 -13.50 29.25
C ASP A 254 -5.59 -12.58 29.69
N ILE A 255 -5.84 -11.52 28.93
CA ILE A 255 -6.98 -10.63 29.14
C ILE A 255 -8.18 -11.31 28.48
N GLU A 256 -9.15 -11.72 29.30
CA GLU A 256 -10.36 -12.32 28.78
C GLU A 256 -11.17 -11.30 27.96
N ASN A 257 -11.41 -11.61 26.69
CA ASN A 257 -12.23 -10.76 25.84
C ASN A 257 -13.72 -10.90 26.21
N SER A 258 -14.37 -9.78 26.50
CA SER A 258 -15.80 -9.71 26.80
C SER A 258 -16.66 -10.07 25.59
N CYS A 259 -16.18 -9.75 24.38
CA CYS A 259 -16.83 -10.18 23.14
C CYS A 259 -16.59 -11.68 22.91
N LYS A 260 -17.68 -12.44 22.76
CA LYS A 260 -17.64 -13.89 22.53
C LYS A 260 -17.95 -14.29 21.08
N MET A 261 -17.96 -13.33 20.17
CA MET A 261 -18.17 -13.62 18.74
C MET A 261 -17.00 -14.45 18.21
N THR A 262 -17.34 -15.44 17.39
CA THR A 262 -16.36 -16.24 16.64
C THR A 262 -15.75 -15.44 15.50
N ARG A 263 -14.64 -15.94 14.95
CA ARG A 263 -13.98 -15.36 13.77
C ARG A 263 -14.94 -15.13 12.62
N ASP A 264 -15.71 -16.16 12.26
CA ASP A 264 -16.64 -16.10 11.13
C ASP A 264 -17.77 -15.08 11.38
N GLU A 265 -18.26 -14.97 12.62
CA GLU A 265 -19.28 -13.97 12.98
C GLU A 265 -18.74 -12.54 12.88
N VAL A 266 -17.51 -12.30 13.32
CA VAL A 266 -16.86 -10.98 13.21
C VAL A 266 -16.63 -10.61 11.74
N VAL A 267 -16.06 -11.52 10.95
CA VAL A 267 -15.80 -11.30 9.52
C VAL A 267 -17.10 -11.08 8.76
N SER A 268 -18.10 -11.94 8.95
CA SER A 268 -19.41 -11.78 8.30
C SER A 268 -20.06 -10.45 8.66
N LYS A 269 -20.01 -10.05 9.94
CA LYS A 269 -20.58 -8.78 10.38
C LYS A 269 -19.86 -7.57 9.78
N ALA A 270 -18.53 -7.63 9.63
CA ALA A 270 -17.75 -6.58 8.98
C ALA A 270 -18.04 -6.50 7.48
N SER A 271 -18.05 -7.63 6.77
CA SER A 271 -18.41 -7.70 5.34
C SER A 271 -19.82 -7.15 5.10
N ASP A 272 -20.82 -7.63 5.85
CA ASP A 272 -22.21 -7.16 5.76
C ASP A 272 -22.30 -5.65 6.02
N PHE A 273 -21.52 -5.13 6.97
CA PHE A 273 -21.50 -3.71 7.29
C PHE A 273 -20.98 -2.89 6.09
N LEU A 274 -19.84 -3.26 5.51
CA LEU A 274 -19.25 -2.55 4.38
C LEU A 274 -20.15 -2.56 3.14
N GLU A 275 -20.72 -3.71 2.81
CA GLU A 275 -21.63 -3.83 1.65
C GLU A 275 -22.90 -3.00 1.84
N ASN A 276 -23.55 -3.14 3.00
CA ASN A 276 -24.88 -2.56 3.20
C ASN A 276 -24.86 -1.10 3.63
N HIS A 277 -23.80 -0.64 4.31
CA HIS A 277 -23.74 0.72 4.87
C HIS A 277 -22.77 1.63 4.11
N PHE A 278 -21.62 1.11 3.65
CA PHE A 278 -20.65 1.90 2.89
C PHE A 278 -20.74 1.69 1.37
N ASN A 279 -21.64 0.81 0.91
CA ASN A 279 -21.79 0.48 -0.51
C ASN A 279 -20.49 -0.04 -1.15
N LEU A 280 -19.66 -0.75 -0.36
CA LEU A 280 -18.42 -1.33 -0.84
C LEU A 280 -18.65 -2.81 -1.15
N GLY A 281 -18.61 -3.19 -2.42
CA GLY A 281 -18.72 -4.59 -2.82
C GLY A 281 -17.51 -5.39 -2.35
N MET A 282 -17.75 -6.61 -1.84
CA MET A 282 -16.68 -7.53 -1.42
C MET A 282 -16.01 -8.25 -2.60
N ASP A 283 -16.55 -8.15 -3.80
CA ASP A 283 -15.87 -8.66 -5.01
C ASP A 283 -14.55 -7.90 -5.27
N LEU A 284 -14.44 -6.67 -4.76
CA LEU A 284 -13.31 -5.75 -4.98
C LEU A 284 -12.46 -5.55 -3.71
N ASN A 285 -12.88 -6.16 -2.60
CA ASN A 285 -12.33 -5.92 -1.27
C ASN A 285 -12.30 -7.20 -0.45
N LYS A 286 -11.21 -7.45 0.29
CA LYS A 286 -11.08 -8.62 1.15
C LYS A 286 -11.02 -8.21 2.61
N ILE A 287 -11.83 -8.87 3.44
CA ILE A 287 -11.71 -8.78 4.90
C ILE A 287 -10.77 -9.86 5.39
N SER A 288 -9.80 -9.47 6.22
CA SER A 288 -8.83 -10.35 6.84
C SER A 288 -8.77 -10.10 8.34
N THR A 289 -8.44 -11.14 9.10
CA THR A 289 -8.03 -11.00 10.52
C THR A 289 -6.52 -10.83 10.67
N ASP A 290 -5.81 -10.77 9.55
CA ASP A 290 -4.38 -10.51 9.45
C ASP A 290 -4.13 -9.01 9.27
N SER A 291 -3.36 -8.46 10.19
CA SER A 291 -2.98 -7.06 10.28
C SER A 291 -1.83 -6.70 9.33
N GLU A 292 -1.08 -7.66 8.80
CA GLU A 292 0.17 -7.42 8.06
C GLU A 292 -0.04 -6.50 6.83
N THR A 293 -1.10 -6.75 6.07
CA THR A 293 -1.44 -5.91 4.91
C THR A 293 -1.86 -4.50 5.32
N TYR A 294 -2.51 -4.35 6.47
CA TYR A 294 -2.92 -3.05 6.99
C TYR A 294 -1.70 -2.25 7.50
N ILE A 295 -0.81 -2.90 8.26
CA ILE A 295 0.43 -2.29 8.78
C ILE A 295 1.33 -1.84 7.63
N SER A 296 1.53 -2.70 6.62
CA SER A 296 2.38 -2.38 5.46
C SER A 296 1.85 -1.22 4.62
N ASN A 297 0.53 -1.05 4.50
CA ASN A 297 -0.06 0.02 3.68
C ASN A 297 -0.23 1.36 4.40
N ARG A 298 -0.39 1.40 5.74
CA ARG A 298 -0.57 2.66 6.49
C ARG A 298 0.75 3.41 6.74
N GLY A 299 1.87 2.77 6.45
CA GLY A 299 3.19 3.37 6.61
C GLY A 299 3.51 3.76 8.05
N MET A 300 4.52 4.60 8.17
CA MET A 300 5.31 4.79 9.37
C MET A 300 4.71 5.80 10.40
N ASN A 301 3.59 5.52 11.09
CA ASN A 301 3.14 6.36 12.24
C ASN A 301 3.92 6.02 13.56
N ILE A 302 3.63 6.62 14.73
CA ILE A 302 4.14 6.21 16.07
C ILE A 302 3.97 4.68 16.25
N SER A 303 3.06 4.10 15.46
CA SER A 303 2.94 2.69 15.11
C SER A 303 4.21 1.98 14.58
N ASN A 304 5.37 2.61 14.37
CA ASN A 304 6.59 1.88 14.00
C ASN A 304 7.35 1.30 15.17
N TYR A 305 7.10 1.80 16.38
CA TYR A 305 7.51 1.09 17.58
C TYR A 305 6.63 -0.12 17.86
N ILE A 306 5.49 -0.18 17.17
CA ILE A 306 4.60 -1.31 17.14
C ILE A 306 5.10 -2.30 16.07
N PHE A 307 6.33 -2.76 16.21
CA PHE A 307 6.84 -3.87 15.40
C PHE A 307 6.72 -5.14 16.22
N SER A 308 5.67 -5.91 15.98
CA SER A 308 5.59 -7.24 16.56
C SER A 308 4.70 -8.21 15.80
N GLY A 309 5.29 -9.24 15.19
CA GLY A 309 4.53 -10.42 14.79
C GLY A 309 4.98 -11.09 13.50
N SER A 310 6.18 -11.67 13.48
CA SER A 310 6.56 -12.68 12.50
C SER A 310 6.07 -14.06 12.97
N GLU A 311 4.77 -14.32 12.96
CA GLU A 311 4.30 -15.71 13.01
C GLU A 311 2.92 -15.81 12.34
N LYS A 312 2.93 -16.49 11.19
CA LYS A 312 1.74 -16.80 10.43
C LYS A 312 0.80 -17.64 11.27
N ASP A 313 -0.45 -17.23 11.22
CA ASP A 313 -1.60 -18.08 11.49
C ASP A 313 -1.71 -18.53 12.96
N SER A 314 -1.77 -17.56 13.88
CA SER A 314 -2.39 -17.83 15.17
C SER A 314 -3.93 -17.89 15.00
N GLU A 315 -4.57 -18.80 15.73
CA GLU A 315 -6.04 -18.90 15.81
C GLU A 315 -6.70 -17.63 16.38
N GLU A 316 -5.91 -16.72 16.94
CA GLU A 316 -6.37 -15.51 17.62
C GLU A 316 -6.59 -14.35 16.64
N MET A 317 -7.52 -13.46 16.98
CA MET A 317 -7.80 -12.23 16.24
C MET A 317 -7.26 -11.03 17.02
N THR A 318 -6.89 -9.95 16.33
CA THR A 318 -6.51 -8.69 16.98
C THR A 318 -7.62 -8.24 17.94
N GLN A 319 -7.27 -8.03 19.21
CA GLN A 319 -8.23 -7.64 20.24
C GLN A 319 -8.29 -6.11 20.39
N LEU A 320 -9.47 -5.61 20.76
CA LEU A 320 -9.68 -4.21 21.13
C LEU A 320 -9.52 -4.06 22.65
N LEU A 321 -8.45 -3.40 23.08
CA LEU A 321 -8.15 -3.15 24.49
C LEU A 321 -8.47 -1.70 24.86
N PHE A 322 -9.39 -1.51 25.78
CA PHE A 322 -9.80 -0.20 26.28
C PHE A 322 -9.12 0.10 27.61
N THR A 323 -8.70 1.34 27.82
CA THR A 323 -8.15 1.80 29.09
C THR A 323 -8.51 3.26 29.34
N ASN A 324 -8.56 3.65 30.60
CA ASN A 324 -8.77 5.03 31.04
C ASN A 324 -7.47 5.84 31.12
N GLU A 325 -6.34 5.23 30.76
CA GLU A 325 -5.04 5.90 30.73
C GLU A 325 -4.81 6.71 29.45
N ASP A 326 -3.94 7.71 29.56
CA ASP A 326 -3.45 8.50 28.43
C ASP A 326 -2.73 7.63 27.39
N ILE A 327 -2.75 8.07 26.13
CA ILE A 327 -2.15 7.35 25.01
C ILE A 327 -0.68 7.01 25.24
N ILE A 328 0.13 7.92 25.80
CA ILE A 328 1.56 7.65 26.03
C ILE A 328 1.73 6.56 27.09
N THR A 329 0.97 6.62 28.18
CA THR A 329 0.98 5.62 29.26
C THR A 329 0.52 4.25 28.74
N ALA A 330 -0.59 4.22 27.99
CA ALA A 330 -1.14 3.00 27.40
C ALA A 330 -0.18 2.36 26.39
N ILE A 331 0.37 3.16 25.47
CA ILE A 331 1.37 2.73 24.48
C ILE A 331 2.55 2.10 25.21
N ARG A 332 3.11 2.77 26.21
CA ARG A 332 4.30 2.27 26.91
C ARG A 332 4.04 0.95 27.63
N SER A 333 2.92 0.85 28.36
CA SER A 333 2.59 -0.33 29.15
C SER A 333 2.42 -1.58 28.27
N TYR A 334 1.79 -1.40 27.11
CA TYR A 334 1.39 -2.50 26.25
C TYR A 334 2.39 -2.81 25.12
N LEU A 335 2.85 -1.78 24.41
CA LEU A 335 3.72 -1.94 23.22
C LEU A 335 5.12 -2.42 23.58
N MET A 336 5.60 -2.13 24.80
CA MET A 336 6.91 -2.61 25.27
C MET A 336 6.93 -4.09 25.67
N ASN A 337 5.77 -4.74 25.80
CA ASN A 337 5.65 -6.08 26.39
C ASN A 337 4.99 -7.15 25.51
N GLY A 338 4.19 -6.77 24.50
CA GLY A 338 3.53 -7.74 23.60
C GLY A 338 3.24 -7.24 22.19
N GLY A 339 3.58 -5.97 21.92
CA GLY A 339 3.32 -5.22 20.70
C GLY A 339 1.85 -5.14 20.28
N GLY A 340 1.56 -4.50 19.15
CA GLY A 340 0.19 -4.11 18.75
C GLY A 340 0.10 -3.93 17.24
N VAL A 341 -0.93 -3.23 16.76
CA VAL A 341 -1.01 -2.84 15.33
C VAL A 341 -1.48 -1.40 15.12
N GLY A 342 -1.93 -0.75 16.18
CA GLY A 342 -2.50 0.59 16.12
C GLY A 342 -3.16 1.00 17.44
N TYR A 343 -3.59 2.25 17.50
CA TYR A 343 -4.27 2.81 18.65
C TYR A 343 -5.25 3.90 18.22
N GLN A 344 -6.09 4.32 19.14
CA GLN A 344 -7.02 5.41 18.95
C GLN A 344 -7.26 6.17 20.25
N MET A 345 -7.21 7.50 20.16
CA MET A 345 -7.57 8.40 21.26
C MET A 345 -9.09 8.57 21.30
N LEU A 346 -9.72 8.12 22.38
CA LEU A 346 -11.19 8.09 22.56
C LEU A 346 -11.74 9.30 23.31
N ALA A 347 -10.88 9.94 24.08
CA ALA A 347 -11.19 11.08 24.94
C ALA A 347 -10.05 12.11 24.91
N GLU A 348 -10.23 13.24 25.57
CA GLU A 348 -9.20 14.24 25.82
C GLU A 348 -7.95 13.57 26.41
N GLN A 349 -6.80 13.89 25.83
CA GLN A 349 -5.50 13.32 26.18
C GLN A 349 -4.67 14.35 26.96
N GLU A 350 -3.74 13.87 27.76
CA GLU A 350 -2.72 14.70 28.41
C GLU A 350 -1.54 14.88 27.47
N ASN A 351 -1.00 16.09 27.39
CA ASN A 351 0.17 16.35 26.55
C ASN A 351 1.47 16.07 27.32
N LEU A 352 1.63 14.83 27.78
CA LEU A 352 2.77 14.41 28.61
C LEU A 352 4.12 14.67 27.92
N TYR A 353 4.17 14.55 26.59
CA TYR A 353 5.38 14.85 25.83
C TYR A 353 5.72 16.35 25.82
N LYS A 354 4.73 17.24 25.66
CA LYS A 354 4.97 18.68 25.76
C LYS A 354 5.37 19.08 27.18
N GLU A 355 4.74 18.51 28.20
CA GLU A 355 5.14 18.74 29.59
C GLU A 355 6.61 18.36 29.82
N TYR A 356 7.03 17.21 29.30
CA TYR A 356 8.44 16.83 29.29
C TYR A 356 9.33 17.84 28.55
N LEU A 357 8.96 18.26 27.34
CA LEU A 357 9.74 19.24 26.57
C LEU A 357 9.88 20.58 27.30
N ASP A 358 8.79 21.08 27.92
CA ASP A 358 8.76 22.31 28.70
C ASP A 358 9.65 22.19 29.95
N GLU A 359 9.60 21.05 30.64
CA GLU A 359 10.49 20.75 31.75
C GLU A 359 11.97 20.72 31.33
N GLN A 360 12.30 20.08 30.20
CA GLN A 360 13.67 20.01 29.70
C GLN A 360 14.20 21.37 29.22
N ALA A 361 13.33 22.18 28.61
CA ALA A 361 13.65 23.56 28.22
C ALA A 361 13.96 24.44 29.44
N SER A 362 13.32 24.17 30.58
CA SER A 362 13.60 24.86 31.84
C SER A 362 14.91 24.42 32.53
N LYS A 363 15.44 23.23 32.19
CA LYS A 363 16.56 22.57 32.90
C LYS A 363 17.93 22.64 32.19
N SER A 364 18.03 22.99 30.91
CA SER A 364 19.30 22.89 30.16
C SER A 364 19.67 24.14 29.33
N SER A 365 20.90 24.65 29.51
CA SER A 365 21.57 25.59 28.59
C SER A 365 22.64 24.93 27.72
N GLU A 366 22.91 23.63 27.86
CA GLU A 366 23.91 22.90 27.08
C GLU A 366 23.50 21.43 26.85
N THR A 367 23.74 20.98 25.62
CA THR A 367 23.75 19.63 25.02
C THR A 367 22.57 19.23 24.13
N SER A 368 22.91 18.86 22.88
CA SER A 368 22.04 18.36 21.82
C SER A 368 21.64 16.91 22.13
N TYR A 369 20.82 16.72 23.15
CA TYR A 369 20.14 15.46 23.34
C TYR A 369 19.04 15.36 22.29
N ASP A 370 18.97 14.22 21.60
CA ASP A 370 17.82 13.89 20.75
C ASP A 370 16.57 13.90 21.62
N LYS A 371 15.64 14.81 21.33
CA LYS A 371 14.39 15.02 22.05
C LYS A 371 13.21 14.32 21.39
N SER A 372 13.44 13.34 20.50
CA SER A 372 12.38 12.62 19.81
C SER A 372 11.33 12.04 20.78
N LEU A 373 10.07 12.07 20.35
CA LEU A 373 8.94 11.46 21.06
C LEU A 373 9.21 9.98 21.37
N ASP A 374 9.85 9.32 20.43
CA ASP A 374 10.28 7.93 20.49
C ASP A 374 11.18 7.65 21.70
N ARG A 375 12.20 8.48 21.89
CA ARG A 375 13.09 8.39 23.03
C ARG A 375 12.36 8.65 24.34
N PHE A 376 11.43 9.61 24.36
CA PHE A 376 10.63 9.93 25.53
C PHE A 376 9.77 8.74 25.97
N ILE A 377 9.09 8.08 25.02
CA ILE A 377 8.28 6.87 25.29
C ILE A 377 9.17 5.74 25.83
N MET A 378 10.38 5.58 25.29
CA MET A 378 11.30 4.48 25.63
C MET A 378 12.03 4.64 26.96
N GLU A 379 12.59 5.82 27.25
CA GLU A 379 13.65 5.96 28.27
C GLU A 379 13.16 6.52 29.63
N GLU A 380 12.07 7.30 29.67
CA GLU A 380 11.73 8.12 30.85
C GLU A 380 10.74 7.41 31.79
N GLY A 381 11.20 6.39 32.53
CA GLY A 381 10.42 5.45 33.35
C GLY A 381 9.06 5.91 33.93
N LEU A 382 7.97 5.27 33.48
CA LEU A 382 6.67 5.24 34.14
C LEU A 382 6.39 3.77 34.50
N ASP A 383 6.56 3.41 35.78
CA ASP A 383 6.29 2.07 36.33
C ASP A 383 4.78 1.88 36.65
N GLU A 384 3.90 2.28 35.74
CA GLU A 384 2.45 2.20 35.98
C GLU A 384 1.84 0.96 35.32
N GLU A 385 1.24 0.12 36.15
CA GLU A 385 0.43 -1.02 35.70
C GLU A 385 -0.90 -0.48 35.15
N VAL A 386 -1.08 -0.59 33.84
CA VAL A 386 -2.29 -0.14 33.15
C VAL A 386 -3.34 -1.24 33.20
N ASP A 387 -4.56 -0.89 33.60
CA ASP A 387 -5.70 -1.79 33.52
C ASP A 387 -6.34 -1.71 32.13
N PHE A 388 -6.47 -2.87 31.49
CA PHE A 388 -7.02 -3.00 30.14
C PHE A 388 -8.26 -3.89 30.17
N GLU A 389 -9.35 -3.40 29.59
CA GLU A 389 -10.54 -4.20 29.31
C GLU A 389 -10.55 -4.62 27.84
N ALA A 390 -10.52 -5.92 27.58
CA ALA A 390 -10.71 -6.44 26.23
C ALA A 390 -12.20 -6.54 25.90
N ASN A 391 -12.65 -5.81 24.87
CA ASN A 391 -14.00 -5.95 24.33
C ASN A 391 -14.02 -5.79 22.82
N GLY A 392 -13.97 -6.91 22.11
CA GLY A 392 -14.11 -6.93 20.66
C GLY A 392 -12.82 -7.23 19.93
N TYR A 393 -12.92 -7.10 18.61
CA TYR A 393 -11.92 -7.49 17.63
C TYR A 393 -11.80 -6.44 16.54
N ALA A 394 -10.59 -6.30 16.01
CA ALA A 394 -10.32 -5.58 14.78
C ALA A 394 -10.18 -6.57 13.62
N VAL A 395 -10.78 -6.24 12.48
CA VAL A 395 -10.53 -6.91 11.19
C VAL A 395 -10.16 -5.86 10.16
N TYR A 396 -9.45 -6.27 9.13
CA TYR A 396 -8.78 -5.38 8.20
C TYR A 396 -9.37 -5.51 6.81
N LEU A 397 -9.62 -4.36 6.20
CA LEU A 397 -9.90 -4.26 4.77
C LEU A 397 -8.57 -4.28 4.02
N GLY A 398 -8.48 -5.07 2.97
CA GLY A 398 -7.45 -4.99 1.95
C GLY A 398 -8.06 -5.03 0.55
N SER A 399 -7.28 -4.64 -0.44
CA SER A 399 -7.64 -4.84 -1.84
C SER A 399 -7.84 -6.33 -2.15
N CYS A 400 -8.78 -6.68 -3.02
CA CYS A 400 -8.93 -8.06 -3.51
C CYS A 400 -7.68 -8.55 -4.24
N VAL A 401 -6.95 -7.61 -4.86
CA VAL A 401 -5.59 -7.78 -5.36
C VAL A 401 -4.62 -7.67 -4.17
N SER A 402 -4.66 -8.68 -3.29
CA SER A 402 -3.72 -8.83 -2.18
C SER A 402 -2.75 -9.96 -2.47
N SER A 403 -1.59 -9.92 -1.83
CA SER A 403 -0.43 -10.77 -2.13
C SER A 403 -0.85 -12.23 -2.30
N GLU A 404 -0.47 -12.86 -3.41
CA GLU A 404 -0.71 -14.28 -3.61
C GLU A 404 0.19 -15.05 -2.66
N VAL A 405 -0.41 -15.79 -1.74
CA VAL A 405 0.26 -16.41 -0.59
C VAL A 405 0.25 -17.93 -0.77
N ASP A 406 1.43 -18.56 -0.72
CA ASP A 406 1.55 -20.02 -0.76
C ASP A 406 1.22 -20.68 0.61
N GLU A 407 1.18 -22.01 0.68
CA GLU A 407 0.89 -22.72 1.95
C GLU A 407 1.94 -22.48 3.05
N SER A 408 3.17 -22.08 2.69
CA SER A 408 4.21 -21.63 3.65
C SER A 408 4.05 -20.15 4.04
N GLY A 409 3.03 -19.53 3.49
CA GLY A 409 2.62 -18.15 3.52
C GLY A 409 3.56 -17.18 2.80
N LYS A 410 4.54 -17.65 2.02
CA LYS A 410 5.36 -16.74 1.23
C LYS A 410 4.48 -16.10 0.18
N SER A 411 4.69 -14.82 -0.05
CA SER A 411 3.83 -14.08 -0.96
C SER A 411 4.60 -13.19 -1.91
N ILE A 412 3.92 -12.79 -2.98
CA ILE A 412 4.40 -11.76 -3.90
C ILE A 412 3.72 -10.46 -3.51
N TYR A 413 4.52 -9.49 -3.08
CA TYR A 413 4.03 -8.19 -2.64
C TYR A 413 3.76 -7.27 -3.82
N PHE A 414 2.90 -6.28 -3.60
CA PHE A 414 2.65 -5.20 -4.55
C PHE A 414 3.34 -3.95 -4.04
N VAL A 415 4.08 -3.28 -4.91
CA VAL A 415 4.72 -2.00 -4.64
C VAL A 415 4.10 -0.93 -5.54
N GLY A 416 3.86 0.24 -4.96
CA GLY A 416 3.61 1.45 -5.75
C GLY A 416 4.93 1.95 -6.34
N SER A 417 4.91 2.42 -7.58
CA SER A 417 6.01 3.18 -8.18
C SER A 417 5.87 4.66 -7.81
N GLY A 418 6.92 5.29 -7.27
CA GLY A 418 6.94 6.74 -6.96
C GLY A 418 5.84 7.21 -6.00
N ASP A 419 5.17 8.32 -6.34
CA ASP A 419 4.11 8.97 -5.54
C ASP A 419 2.75 8.26 -5.58
N ARG A 420 2.68 7.01 -6.06
CA ARG A 420 1.41 6.32 -6.20
C ARG A 420 0.81 5.95 -4.85
N PRO A 421 -0.49 6.20 -4.66
CA PRO A 421 -1.14 6.00 -3.39
C PRO A 421 -1.21 4.53 -2.99
N SER A 422 -1.19 4.28 -1.68
CA SER A 422 -1.29 2.96 -1.10
C SER A 422 -2.62 2.28 -1.44
N ARG A 423 -2.60 0.96 -1.62
CA ARG A 423 -3.77 0.13 -1.93
C ARG A 423 -4.91 0.33 -0.92
N ASN A 424 -6.13 -0.07 -1.28
CA ASN A 424 -7.28 -0.05 -0.36
C ASN A 424 -6.89 -0.74 0.96
N ASN A 425 -7.13 -0.03 2.06
CA ASN A 425 -6.81 -0.50 3.39
C ASN A 425 -7.79 0.07 4.42
N GLY A 426 -7.88 -0.56 5.56
CA GLY A 426 -8.66 -0.01 6.67
C GLY A 426 -8.85 -1.00 7.80
N VAL A 427 -9.46 -0.51 8.87
CA VAL A 427 -9.80 -1.30 10.05
C VAL A 427 -11.28 -1.17 10.35
N ILE A 428 -11.92 -2.29 10.66
CA ILE A 428 -13.29 -2.40 11.11
C ILE A 428 -13.26 -2.96 12.52
N LYS A 429 -13.89 -2.22 13.45
CA LYS A 429 -13.89 -2.52 14.89
C LYS A 429 -15.24 -3.13 15.26
N VAL A 430 -15.23 -4.32 15.81
CA VAL A 430 -16.43 -5.07 16.21
C VAL A 430 -16.36 -5.42 17.69
N THR A 431 -17.36 -5.03 18.47
CA THR A 431 -17.46 -5.30 19.91
C THR A 431 -18.61 -6.26 20.20
N ASP A 432 -18.82 -6.59 21.48
CA ASP A 432 -19.98 -7.34 21.94
C ASP A 432 -21.34 -6.70 21.56
N LYS A 433 -21.38 -5.37 21.35
CA LYS A 433 -22.55 -4.61 20.90
C LYS A 433 -22.69 -4.49 19.37
N GLY A 434 -21.78 -5.09 18.60
CA GLY A 434 -21.76 -5.02 17.14
C GLY A 434 -20.68 -4.10 16.60
N ILE A 435 -20.93 -3.47 15.43
CA ILE A 435 -19.97 -2.53 14.81
C ILE A 435 -19.76 -1.35 15.75
N TYR A 436 -18.53 -1.19 16.24
CA TYR A 436 -18.07 -0.02 16.99
C TYR A 436 -17.68 1.10 16.05
N GLY A 437 -17.06 0.78 14.91
CA GLY A 437 -16.74 1.77 13.90
C GLY A 437 -15.76 1.26 12.85
N ALA A 438 -15.36 2.13 11.94
CA ALA A 438 -14.49 1.83 10.82
C ALA A 438 -13.65 3.03 10.41
N ASP A 439 -12.40 2.77 10.02
CA ASP A 439 -11.47 3.74 9.42
C ASP A 439 -10.92 3.14 8.14
N ILE A 440 -11.41 3.63 6.99
CA ILE A 440 -11.18 3.05 5.67
C ILE A 440 -10.54 4.11 4.75
N VAL A 441 -9.52 3.68 4.01
CA VAL A 441 -8.89 4.42 2.91
C VAL A 441 -9.02 3.59 1.64
N LEU A 442 -9.65 4.18 0.62
CA LEU A 442 -9.82 3.56 -0.69
C LEU A 442 -9.11 4.40 -1.74
N VAL A 443 -8.49 3.72 -2.69
CA VAL A 443 -7.63 4.30 -3.72
C VAL A 443 -7.95 3.73 -5.08
N GLU A 444 -8.17 2.42 -5.17
CA GLU A 444 -8.19 1.70 -6.44
C GLU A 444 -9.30 0.66 -6.50
N THR A 445 -9.62 0.26 -7.72
CA THR A 445 -10.51 -0.88 -7.99
C THR A 445 -10.05 -1.62 -9.24
N PRO A 446 -10.09 -2.97 -9.25
CA PRO A 446 -9.78 -3.71 -10.45
C PRO A 446 -10.88 -3.55 -11.51
N VAL A 447 -10.46 -3.24 -12.73
CA VAL A 447 -11.31 -3.18 -13.92
C VAL A 447 -11.37 -4.55 -14.58
N ASP A 448 -10.21 -5.19 -14.74
CA ASP A 448 -10.10 -6.54 -15.27
C ASP A 448 -8.82 -7.25 -14.77
N VAL A 449 -8.75 -8.55 -15.02
CA VAL A 449 -7.57 -9.39 -14.72
C VAL A 449 -7.25 -10.25 -15.94
N VAL A 450 -5.98 -10.21 -16.37
CA VAL A 450 -5.43 -11.18 -17.33
C VAL A 450 -4.77 -12.30 -16.54
N GLU A 451 -5.44 -13.45 -16.49
CA GLU A 451 -4.97 -14.60 -15.72
C GLU A 451 -3.87 -15.40 -16.43
N ASP A 452 -3.01 -16.07 -15.66
CA ASP A 452 -1.93 -16.95 -16.13
C ASP A 452 -1.07 -16.26 -17.20
N VAL A 453 -0.34 -15.22 -16.83
CA VAL A 453 0.58 -14.55 -17.77
C VAL A 453 1.90 -15.31 -17.89
N GLY A 454 2.37 -15.43 -19.13
CA GLY A 454 3.65 -16.04 -19.45
C GLY A 454 4.79 -15.16 -18.96
N ILE A 455 5.62 -15.72 -18.09
CA ILE A 455 6.84 -15.08 -17.60
C ILE A 455 8.09 -15.62 -18.30
N MET A 456 9.08 -14.74 -18.44
CA MET A 456 10.39 -15.09 -18.93
C MET A 456 11.18 -15.90 -17.90
N SER A 457 12.03 -16.81 -18.37
CA SER A 457 12.97 -17.53 -17.51
C SER A 457 13.92 -16.55 -16.82
N PHE A 458 14.26 -16.81 -15.56
CA PHE A 458 15.15 -15.95 -14.78
C PHE A 458 16.50 -15.68 -15.46
N ASP A 459 17.11 -16.68 -16.10
CA ASP A 459 18.39 -16.50 -16.82
C ASP A 459 18.32 -15.42 -17.90
N LYS A 460 17.21 -15.38 -18.66
CA LYS A 460 16.98 -14.36 -19.69
C LYS A 460 16.70 -12.98 -19.08
N ILE A 461 16.00 -12.90 -17.95
CA ILE A 461 15.82 -11.65 -17.21
C ILE A 461 17.20 -11.06 -16.84
N ILE A 462 18.12 -11.90 -16.36
CA ILE A 462 19.49 -11.48 -16.05
C ILE A 462 20.25 -11.03 -17.30
N GLU A 463 20.10 -11.72 -18.43
CA GLU A 463 20.69 -11.28 -19.71
C GLU A 463 20.16 -9.89 -20.13
N CYS A 464 18.84 -9.69 -20.10
CA CYS A 464 18.20 -8.42 -20.42
C CYS A 464 18.64 -7.29 -19.49
N MET A 465 18.75 -7.55 -18.18
CA MET A 465 19.24 -6.56 -17.22
C MET A 465 20.69 -6.18 -17.52
N LYS A 466 21.57 -7.16 -17.79
CA LYS A 466 22.98 -6.88 -18.12
C LYS A 466 23.13 -6.03 -19.38
N GLU A 467 22.23 -6.21 -20.35
CA GLU A 467 22.20 -5.43 -21.60
C GLU A 467 21.72 -3.99 -21.38
N GLN A 468 20.63 -3.80 -20.62
CA GLN A 468 19.94 -2.51 -20.51
C GLN A 468 20.44 -1.62 -19.36
N LEU A 469 20.89 -2.21 -18.24
CA LEU A 469 21.29 -1.47 -17.05
C LEU A 469 22.43 -0.46 -17.30
N PRO A 470 23.46 -0.74 -18.13
CA PRO A 470 24.49 0.23 -18.45
C PRO A 470 23.96 1.51 -19.12
N GLU A 471 22.84 1.45 -19.84
CA GLU A 471 22.29 2.65 -20.48
C GLU A 471 21.46 3.52 -19.52
N LYS A 472 20.93 2.91 -18.45
CA LYS A 472 19.99 3.56 -17.52
C LYS A 472 20.59 3.90 -16.14
N LEU A 473 21.64 3.20 -15.70
CA LEU A 473 22.26 3.44 -14.39
C LEU A 473 23.22 4.64 -14.40
N ASP A 474 22.86 5.71 -13.70
CA ASP A 474 23.73 6.87 -13.48
C ASP A 474 24.52 6.75 -12.17
N LEU A 475 25.77 6.26 -12.28
CA LEU A 475 26.67 6.10 -11.15
C LEU A 475 26.98 7.41 -10.41
N ASN A 476 26.81 8.57 -11.04
CA ASN A 476 27.08 9.85 -10.38
C ASN A 476 26.01 10.18 -9.32
N LYS A 477 24.81 9.61 -9.44
CA LYS A 477 23.76 9.73 -8.42
C LYS A 477 24.04 8.84 -7.20
N MET A 478 24.90 7.82 -7.34
CA MET A 478 25.25 6.90 -6.25
C MET A 478 26.43 7.36 -5.40
N GLY A 479 27.05 8.51 -5.70
CA GLY A 479 28.14 9.06 -4.90
C GLY A 479 29.07 9.99 -5.67
N ASN A 480 29.81 10.81 -4.93
CA ASN A 480 30.84 11.69 -5.48
C ASN A 480 32.18 11.51 -4.72
N PRO A 481 33.19 10.84 -5.31
CA PRO A 481 33.20 10.34 -6.69
C PRO A 481 32.29 9.13 -6.90
N ALA A 482 31.90 8.89 -8.15
CA ALA A 482 31.12 7.73 -8.55
C ALA A 482 31.79 6.42 -8.08
N PRO A 483 31.01 5.45 -7.57
CA PRO A 483 31.57 4.21 -7.03
C PRO A 483 32.21 3.36 -8.13
N SER A 484 33.38 2.78 -7.84
CA SER A 484 34.06 1.85 -8.75
C SER A 484 33.60 0.39 -8.59
N SER A 485 32.79 0.11 -7.57
CA SER A 485 32.27 -1.21 -7.25
C SER A 485 30.88 -1.10 -6.66
N LEU A 486 30.03 -2.06 -7.00
CA LEU A 486 28.65 -2.18 -6.55
C LEU A 486 28.40 -3.60 -6.06
N GLU A 487 27.38 -3.78 -5.24
CA GLU A 487 26.93 -5.07 -4.71
C GLU A 487 25.41 -5.17 -4.89
N LEU A 488 24.96 -6.31 -5.41
CA LEU A 488 23.55 -6.68 -5.40
C LEU A 488 23.19 -7.14 -3.99
N MET A 489 22.42 -6.31 -3.28
CA MET A 489 22.05 -6.53 -1.89
C MET A 489 20.86 -7.48 -1.76
N TYR A 490 19.91 -7.36 -2.68
CA TYR A 490 18.63 -8.06 -2.59
C TYR A 490 18.02 -8.24 -3.97
N MET A 491 17.24 -9.31 -4.13
CA MET A 491 16.39 -9.50 -5.31
C MET A 491 15.09 -10.22 -4.93
N GLU A 492 14.01 -9.83 -5.59
CA GLU A 492 12.67 -10.37 -5.33
C GLU A 492 11.78 -10.25 -6.57
N LEU A 493 10.82 -11.18 -6.69
CA LEU A 493 9.70 -11.06 -7.62
C LEU A 493 8.54 -10.37 -6.89
N LEU A 494 8.03 -9.28 -7.45
CA LEU A 494 6.95 -8.48 -6.88
C LEU A 494 6.03 -7.95 -7.98
N TYR A 495 4.89 -7.35 -7.61
CA TYR A 495 4.04 -6.59 -8.53
C TYR A 495 4.34 -5.11 -8.45
N MET A 496 4.47 -4.44 -9.59
CA MET A 496 4.69 -2.99 -9.68
C MET A 496 3.58 -2.36 -10.50
N SER A 497 3.13 -1.17 -10.08
CA SER A 497 2.21 -0.36 -10.86
C SER A 497 2.88 0.21 -12.10
N TYR A 498 2.21 0.12 -13.25
CA TYR A 498 2.70 0.49 -14.57
C TYR A 498 1.63 1.25 -15.35
N THR A 499 2.01 2.26 -16.13
CA THR A 499 1.08 3.10 -16.93
C THR A 499 1.40 3.15 -18.43
N GLY A 500 2.40 2.41 -18.92
CA GLY A 500 2.74 2.43 -20.36
C GLY A 500 3.51 3.68 -20.83
N GLU A 501 3.28 4.84 -20.20
CA GLU A 501 3.96 6.10 -20.50
C GLU A 501 4.92 6.49 -19.37
N GLU A 502 6.01 7.21 -19.69
CA GLU A 502 6.91 7.83 -18.70
C GLU A 502 6.08 8.74 -17.77
N THR A 503 5.73 8.21 -16.60
CA THR A 503 5.12 8.89 -15.44
C THR A 503 4.06 9.94 -15.78
N ASP A 504 2.88 9.52 -16.29
CA ASP A 504 1.68 10.35 -16.16
C ASP A 504 1.07 10.12 -14.78
N ASP A 505 1.44 10.96 -13.83
CA ASP A 505 0.87 10.95 -12.48
C ASP A 505 -0.62 11.31 -12.47
N ASN A 506 -1.22 11.70 -13.60
CA ASN A 506 -2.67 11.91 -13.73
C ASN A 506 -3.41 10.73 -14.35
N ALA A 507 -2.70 9.66 -14.72
CA ALA A 507 -3.32 8.46 -15.25
C ALA A 507 -4.33 7.92 -14.24
N LYS A 508 -5.59 7.79 -14.69
CA LYS A 508 -6.68 7.19 -13.91
C LYS A 508 -6.65 5.68 -13.97
N GLU A 509 -6.11 5.14 -15.05
CA GLU A 509 -5.99 3.72 -15.30
C GLU A 509 -4.52 3.33 -15.22
N PHE A 510 -4.24 2.19 -14.61
CA PHE A 510 -2.90 1.64 -14.49
C PHE A 510 -2.97 0.13 -14.37
N THR A 511 -1.83 -0.52 -14.43
CA THR A 511 -1.73 -1.98 -14.40
C THR A 511 -0.74 -2.42 -13.34
N TYR A 512 -1.07 -3.41 -12.53
CA TYR A 512 -0.07 -4.14 -11.76
C TYR A 512 0.50 -5.26 -12.61
N ILE A 513 1.81 -5.20 -12.87
CA ILE A 513 2.55 -6.21 -13.63
C ILE A 513 3.62 -6.88 -12.75
N PRO A 514 3.92 -8.17 -12.99
CA PRO A 514 4.99 -8.84 -12.28
C PRO A 514 6.36 -8.32 -12.75
N VAL A 515 7.24 -7.99 -11.81
CA VAL A 515 8.58 -7.49 -12.06
C VAL A 515 9.61 -8.15 -11.15
N TRP A 516 10.82 -8.32 -11.66
CA TRP A 516 11.99 -8.59 -10.85
C TRP A 516 12.57 -7.29 -10.32
N PHE A 517 12.62 -7.18 -9.01
CA PHE A 517 13.24 -6.10 -8.27
C PHE A 517 14.66 -6.47 -7.87
N PHE A 518 15.60 -5.53 -8.07
CA PHE A 518 16.99 -5.66 -7.64
C PHE A 518 17.41 -4.40 -6.87
N LEU A 519 17.99 -4.60 -5.69
CA LEU A 519 18.58 -3.54 -4.88
C LEU A 519 20.10 -3.54 -5.03
N ILE A 520 20.64 -2.46 -5.60
CA ILE A 520 22.08 -2.31 -5.86
C ILE A 520 22.65 -1.20 -4.97
N SER A 521 23.78 -1.43 -4.31
CA SER A 521 24.44 -0.44 -3.44
C SER A 521 25.95 -0.47 -3.58
N PRO A 522 26.70 0.61 -3.27
CA PRO A 522 28.14 0.52 -3.06
C PRO A 522 28.49 -0.38 -1.87
N PRO A 523 29.66 -1.04 -1.87
CA PRO A 523 30.09 -1.87 -0.75
C PRO A 523 30.15 -1.10 0.57
N GLY A 524 29.52 -1.65 1.61
CA GLY A 524 29.69 -1.18 2.99
C GLY A 524 28.65 -0.17 3.51
N GLY A 525 27.55 0.12 2.81
CA GLY A 525 26.47 0.90 3.42
C GLY A 525 25.28 1.24 2.53
N VAL A 526 24.19 1.65 3.19
CA VAL A 526 22.83 1.92 2.66
C VAL A 526 22.62 3.42 2.34
N LEU A 527 23.67 4.26 2.43
CA LEU A 527 23.55 5.72 2.30
C LEU A 527 23.30 6.18 0.85
N SER A 528 23.49 5.28 -0.10
CA SER A 528 23.12 5.47 -1.49
C SER A 528 22.79 4.11 -2.11
N TYR A 529 21.59 3.93 -2.63
CA TYR A 529 21.17 2.68 -3.24
C TYR A 529 20.37 2.94 -4.51
N THR A 530 20.20 1.90 -5.31
CA THR A 530 19.42 1.97 -6.55
C THR A 530 18.46 0.80 -6.63
N TYR A 531 17.21 1.13 -6.88
CA TYR A 531 16.14 0.20 -7.21
C TYR A 531 16.14 -0.02 -8.72
N VAL A 532 16.12 -1.27 -9.14
CA VAL A 532 16.01 -1.66 -10.55
C VAL A 532 14.83 -2.59 -10.71
N TYR A 533 13.91 -2.23 -11.61
CA TYR A 533 12.71 -3.02 -11.90
C TYR A 533 12.76 -3.52 -13.34
N VAL A 534 12.67 -4.84 -13.51
CA VAL A 534 12.68 -5.51 -14.81
C VAL A 534 11.36 -6.25 -14.99
N ASN A 535 10.63 -5.97 -16.07
CA ASN A 535 9.38 -6.64 -16.39
C ASN A 535 9.60 -8.16 -16.49
N ALA A 536 8.87 -8.94 -15.69
CA ALA A 536 9.04 -10.39 -15.65
C ALA A 536 8.49 -11.09 -16.90
N MET A 537 7.67 -10.42 -17.70
CA MET A 537 7.05 -10.99 -18.91
C MET A 537 7.96 -10.89 -20.13
N ASP A 538 8.62 -9.74 -20.34
CA ASP A 538 9.39 -9.46 -21.55
C ASP A 538 10.85 -9.05 -21.32
N GLY A 539 11.28 -8.87 -20.06
CA GLY A 539 12.64 -8.49 -19.71
C GLY A 539 12.96 -7.01 -19.94
N GLU A 540 11.99 -6.16 -20.27
CA GLU A 540 12.22 -4.72 -20.36
C GLU A 540 12.63 -4.15 -18.99
N LEU A 541 13.71 -3.36 -18.97
CA LEU A 541 14.09 -2.62 -17.78
C LEU A 541 13.19 -1.38 -17.69
N LEU A 542 12.24 -1.41 -16.76
CA LEU A 542 11.20 -0.38 -16.65
C LEU A 542 11.76 0.87 -15.97
N GLU A 543 12.36 0.71 -14.80
CA GLU A 543 12.74 1.81 -13.92
C GLU A 543 14.09 1.58 -13.24
N VAL A 544 14.86 2.66 -13.08
CA VAL A 544 16.11 2.72 -12.29
C VAL A 544 16.03 3.96 -11.40
N GLU A 545 15.74 3.77 -10.12
CA GLU A 545 15.59 4.84 -9.15
C GLU A 545 16.78 4.85 -8.18
N THR A 546 17.54 5.95 -8.15
CA THR A 546 18.71 6.09 -7.28
C THR A 546 18.40 7.05 -6.14
N HIS A 547 18.56 6.58 -4.90
CA HIS A 547 18.46 7.38 -3.69
C HIS A 547 19.85 7.63 -3.11
N SER A 548 20.09 8.84 -2.61
CA SER A 548 21.36 9.22 -1.98
C SER A 548 21.12 10.25 -0.88
N GLU A 549 21.85 10.19 0.24
CA GLU A 549 21.74 11.19 1.33
C GLU A 549 22.11 12.64 0.93
N ASN A 550 22.57 12.90 -0.30
CA ASN A 550 22.99 14.22 -0.76
C ASN A 550 22.05 14.86 -1.79
N SER A 551 20.87 14.27 -2.05
CA SER A 551 19.86 14.85 -2.96
C SER A 551 19.03 15.94 -2.28
#